data_AF-A0A3M7RQW6-F1
#
_entry.id   AF-A0A3M7RQW6-F1
#
_cell.length_a   1.000
_cell.length_b   1.000
_cell.length_c   1.000
_cell.angle_alpha   90.00
_cell.angle_beta   90.00
_cell.angle_gamma   90.00
#
_symmetry.space_group_name_H-M   'P 1'
#
loop_
_entity.id
_entity.type
_entity.pdbx_description
1 polymer ?
#
loop_
_entity_poly.entity_id
_entity_poly.type
_entity_poly.pdbx_seq_one_letter_code
_entity_poly.pdbx_strand_id
1 'polypeptide(L)'
;PVEFLLKQLKLNGWSTPMLICVYRAYCLSHFTYSAVMLTSTSAAAKYEMNAFNSRLWRIMGIDDQTAGSYKLLPIAEFIDHVCEQTLNRIMADPNHPITSCQPRNLRLNARFPFQTRKANKAAYHNSFLQKFLRKLRNDSNSQNARASLYLV
;
A
#
# COMPACT_ATOMS: atom_id res chain seq x y z
N PRO A 1 4.42 21.65 10.41
CA PRO A 1 3.42 20.91 9.59
C PRO A 1 3.79 20.94 8.09
N VAL A 2 3.61 19.84 7.34
CA VAL A 2 4.05 19.73 5.93
C VAL A 2 3.48 20.84 5.04
N GLU A 3 2.22 21.22 5.27
CA GLU A 3 1.57 22.33 4.55
C GLU A 3 2.34 23.65 4.70
N PHE A 4 2.81 23.97 5.91
CA PHE A 4 3.59 25.18 6.18
C PHE A 4 4.94 25.13 5.46
N LEU A 5 5.63 23.99 5.51
CA LEU A 5 6.91 23.80 4.85
C LEU A 5 6.79 24.01 3.33
N LEU A 6 5.80 23.38 2.68
CA LEU A 6 5.60 23.54 1.24
C LEU A 6 5.25 24.98 0.85
N LYS A 7 4.45 25.69 1.67
CA LYS A 7 4.15 27.10 1.45
C LYS A 7 5.41 27.97 1.51
N GLN A 8 6.25 27.78 2.53
CA GLN A 8 7.50 28.52 2.69
C GLN A 8 8.46 28.26 1.53
N LEU A 9 8.65 26.99 1.15
CA LEU A 9 9.51 26.64 0.02
C LEU A 9 9.02 27.25 -1.29
N LYS A 10 7.71 27.26 -1.53
CA LYS A 10 7.12 27.90 -2.71
C LYS A 10 7.33 29.41 -2.71
N LEU A 11 7.17 30.08 -1.57
CA LEU A 11 7.44 31.51 -1.44
C LEU A 11 8.91 31.85 -1.68
N ASN A 12 9.83 30.94 -1.31
CA ASN A 12 11.26 31.05 -1.59
C ASN A 12 11.61 30.73 -3.07
N GLY A 13 10.63 30.60 -3.96
CA GLY A 13 10.86 30.41 -5.39
C GLY A 13 11.25 28.99 -5.82
N TRP A 14 11.01 27.98 -4.98
CA TRP A 14 11.33 26.59 -5.34
C TRP A 14 10.43 26.11 -6.47
N SER A 15 11.03 25.38 -7.42
CA SER A 15 10.30 24.83 -8.58
C SER A 15 9.35 23.69 -8.17
N THR A 16 8.28 23.49 -8.94
CA THR A 16 7.29 22.44 -8.71
C THR A 16 7.92 21.04 -8.56
N PRO A 17 8.88 20.61 -9.40
CA PRO A 17 9.55 19.31 -9.22
C PRO A 17 10.27 19.16 -7.87
N MET A 18 10.90 20.23 -7.37
CA MET A 18 11.56 20.21 -6.06
C MET A 18 10.54 20.10 -4.92
N LEU A 19 9.42 20.82 -5.03
CA LEU A 19 8.32 20.71 -4.05
C LEU A 19 7.72 19.30 -4.04
N ILE A 20 7.57 18.68 -5.21
CA ILE A 20 7.12 17.28 -5.34
C ILE A 20 8.12 16.33 -4.67
N CYS A 21 9.43 16.58 -4.81
CA CYS A 21 10.45 15.78 -4.14
C CYS A 21 10.30 15.84 -2.61
N VAL A 22 10.11 17.04 -2.05
CA VAL A 22 9.87 17.23 -0.61
C VAL A 22 8.57 16.56 -0.18
N TYR A 23 7.50 16.71 -0.96
CA TYR A 23 6.22 16.04 -0.71
C TYR A 23 6.36 14.51 -0.70
N ARG A 24 7.09 13.92 -1.65
CA ARG A 24 7.35 12.47 -1.67
C ARG A 24 8.17 12.02 -0.46
N ALA A 25 9.27 12.71 -0.18
CA ALA A 25 10.22 12.35 0.87
C ALA A 25 9.62 12.50 2.27
N TYR A 26 8.77 13.51 2.49
CA TYR A 26 8.26 13.83 3.82
C TYR A 26 6.80 13.41 4.00
N CYS A 27 5.92 13.63 3.03
CA CYS A 27 4.50 13.31 3.17
C CYS A 27 4.22 11.84 2.80
N LEU A 28 4.57 11.45 1.58
CA LEU A 28 4.25 10.11 1.09
C LEU A 28 5.05 9.01 1.80
N SER A 29 6.23 9.31 2.33
CA SER A 29 7.00 8.36 3.15
C SER A 29 6.25 7.94 4.42
N HIS A 30 5.56 8.87 5.10
CA HIS A 30 4.72 8.54 6.25
C HIS A 30 3.52 7.67 5.88
N PHE A 31 2.90 7.94 4.72
CA PHE A 31 1.84 7.08 4.18
C PHE A 31 2.36 5.70 3.77
N THR A 32 3.58 5.62 3.22
CA THR A 32 4.23 4.37 2.84
C THR A 32 4.50 3.50 4.07
N TYR A 33 5.10 4.09 5.11
CA TYR A 33 5.38 3.40 6.37
C TYR A 33 4.10 2.87 7.03
N SER A 34 3.03 3.68 7.03
CA SER A 34 1.76 3.32 7.67
C SER A 34 0.78 2.60 6.73
N ALA A 35 1.18 2.27 5.50
CA ALA A 35 0.27 1.85 4.43
C ALA A 35 -0.62 0.68 4.85
N VAL A 36 -0.01 -0.36 5.44
CA VAL A 36 -0.72 -1.58 5.87
C VAL A 36 -1.85 -1.26 6.85
N MET A 37 -1.64 -0.36 7.80
CA MET A 37 -2.67 0.07 8.75
C MET A 37 -3.74 0.92 8.07
N LEU A 38 -3.32 1.81 7.16
CA LEU A 38 -4.21 2.76 6.51
C LEU A 38 -5.18 2.11 5.50
N THR A 39 -4.85 0.94 4.96
CA THR A 39 -5.73 0.19 4.04
C THR A 39 -7.13 -0.07 4.61
N SER A 40 -7.19 -0.37 5.91
CA SER A 40 -8.41 -0.84 6.61
C SER A 40 -9.10 0.27 7.41
N THR A 41 -8.75 1.53 7.15
CA THR A 41 -9.35 2.69 7.82
C THR A 41 -10.78 2.97 7.38
N SER A 42 -11.52 3.70 8.22
CA SER A 42 -12.90 4.11 7.95
C SER A 42 -13.01 5.02 6.73
N ALA A 43 -14.20 5.08 6.13
CA ALA A 43 -14.46 5.96 4.99
C ALA A 43 -14.22 7.44 5.33
N ALA A 44 -14.56 7.87 6.55
CA ALA A 44 -14.30 9.23 7.03
C ALA A 44 -12.80 9.55 7.06
N ALA A 45 -11.98 8.65 7.62
CA ALA A 45 -10.53 8.81 7.63
C ALA A 45 -9.95 8.86 6.20
N LYS A 46 -10.48 8.04 5.27
CA LYS A 46 -10.09 8.08 3.85
C LYS A 46 -10.41 9.43 3.20
N TYR A 47 -11.57 10.00 3.51
CA TYR A 47 -11.95 11.31 3.03
C TYR A 47 -11.02 12.41 3.58
N GLU A 48 -10.70 12.37 4.88
CA GLU A 48 -9.76 13.32 5.49
C GLU A 48 -8.36 13.25 4.89
N MET A 49 -7.84 12.03 4.65
CA MET A 49 -6.57 11.81 3.97
C MET A 49 -6.58 12.42 2.57
N ASN A 50 -7.63 12.18 1.79
CA ASN A 50 -7.75 12.76 0.45
C ASN A 50 -7.87 14.29 0.49
N ALA A 51 -8.66 14.85 1.40
CA ALA A 51 -8.79 16.29 1.56
C ALA A 51 -7.45 16.95 1.95
N PHE A 52 -6.68 16.30 2.83
CA PHE A 52 -5.32 16.73 3.15
C PHE A 52 -4.41 16.70 1.92
N ASN A 53 -4.48 15.64 1.12
CA ASN A 53 -3.70 15.53 -0.11
C ASN A 53 -4.00 16.65 -1.11
N SER A 54 -5.29 16.91 -1.35
CA SER A 54 -5.73 17.95 -2.29
C SER A 54 -5.28 19.35 -1.84
N ARG A 55 -5.20 19.61 -0.53
CA ARG A 55 -4.63 20.87 -0.01
C ARG A 55 -3.14 21.00 -0.37
N LEU A 56 -2.36 19.93 -0.22
CA LEU A 56 -0.93 19.93 -0.55
C LEU A 56 -0.72 20.12 -2.06
N TRP A 57 -1.49 19.44 -2.91
CA TRP A 57 -1.44 19.61 -4.36
C TRP A 57 -1.77 21.05 -4.76
N ARG A 58 -2.79 21.65 -4.15
CA ARG A 58 -3.14 23.06 -4.38
C ARG A 58 -2.01 24.01 -3.96
N ILE A 59 -1.33 23.76 -2.84
CA ILE A 59 -0.16 24.56 -2.43
C ILE A 59 0.94 24.46 -3.49
N MET A 60 1.24 23.26 -3.99
CA MET A 60 2.25 23.07 -5.03
C MET A 60 1.82 23.59 -6.42
N GLY A 61 0.53 23.85 -6.62
CA GLY A 61 -0.02 24.27 -7.92
C GLY A 61 -0.17 23.09 -8.90
N ILE A 62 -0.48 21.90 -8.37
CA ILE A 62 -0.69 20.68 -9.16
C ILE A 62 -2.21 20.45 -9.28
N ASP A 63 -2.69 20.29 -10.50
CA ASP A 63 -4.03 19.81 -10.80
C ASP A 63 -4.02 18.29 -11.08
N ASP A 64 -5.19 17.69 -11.25
CA ASP A 64 -5.30 16.24 -11.45
C ASP A 64 -4.62 15.75 -12.75
N GLN A 65 -4.56 16.59 -13.78
CA GLN A 65 -3.88 16.28 -15.05
C GLN A 65 -2.35 16.29 -14.89
N THR A 66 -1.82 17.30 -14.22
CA THR A 66 -0.39 17.45 -13.93
C THR A 66 0.06 16.41 -12.91
N ALA A 67 -0.79 16.02 -11.97
CA ALA A 67 -0.53 14.93 -11.03
C ALA A 67 -0.21 13.63 -11.77
N GLY A 68 -0.97 13.31 -12.82
CA GLY A 68 -0.71 12.16 -13.69
C GLY A 68 0.67 12.20 -14.35
N SER A 69 1.09 13.35 -14.85
CA SER A 69 2.43 13.55 -15.45
C SER A 69 3.55 13.26 -14.46
N TYR A 70 3.36 13.62 -13.19
CA TYR A 70 4.29 13.33 -12.10
C TYR A 70 4.06 11.98 -11.42
N LYS A 71 3.22 11.10 -11.98
CA LYS A 71 2.88 9.79 -11.38
C LYS A 71 2.41 9.91 -9.93
N LEU A 72 1.70 10.98 -9.60
CA LEU A 72 1.10 11.18 -8.29
C LEU A 72 -0.29 10.54 -8.31
N LEU A 73 -0.53 9.64 -7.36
CA LEU A 73 -1.80 8.94 -7.21
C LEU A 73 -2.60 9.56 -6.06
N PRO A 74 -3.94 9.45 -6.08
CA PRO A 74 -4.76 9.66 -4.88
C PRO A 74 -4.24 8.79 -3.72
N ILE A 75 -4.35 9.27 -2.47
CA ILE A 75 -3.73 8.58 -1.33
C ILE A 75 -4.24 7.15 -1.16
N ALA A 76 -5.55 6.92 -1.38
CA ALA A 76 -6.11 5.58 -1.29
C ALA A 76 -5.48 4.60 -2.30
N GLU A 77 -5.31 5.03 -3.55
CA GLU A 77 -4.67 4.24 -4.60
C GLU A 77 -3.17 4.10 -4.37
N PHE A 78 -2.51 5.16 -3.88
CA PHE A 78 -1.11 5.12 -3.50
C PHE A 78 -0.85 4.07 -2.41
N ILE A 79 -1.69 4.02 -1.37
CA ILE A 79 -1.60 3.02 -0.30
C ILE A 79 -1.79 1.61 -0.86
N ASP A 80 -2.83 1.39 -1.66
CA ASP A 80 -3.10 0.09 -2.27
C ASP A 80 -1.92 -0.33 -3.17
N HIS A 81 -1.32 0.60 -3.92
CA HIS A 81 -0.13 0.38 -4.76
C HIS A 81 1.12 0.00 -3.94
N VAL A 82 1.40 0.71 -2.84
CA VAL A 82 2.53 0.41 -1.94
C VAL A 82 2.38 -0.99 -1.34
N CYS A 83 1.16 -1.32 -0.87
CA CYS A 83 0.89 -2.64 -0.32
C CYS A 83 1.03 -3.75 -1.38
N GLU A 84 0.57 -3.50 -2.61
CA GLU A 84 0.73 -4.43 -3.75
C GLU A 84 2.21 -4.64 -4.10
N GLN A 85 3.00 -3.57 -4.21
CA GLN A 85 4.45 -3.68 -4.46
C GLN A 85 5.17 -4.45 -3.36
N THR A 86 4.82 -4.17 -2.10
CA THR A 86 5.41 -4.85 -0.95
C THR A 86 5.08 -6.33 -0.97
N LEU A 87 3.82 -6.69 -1.24
CA LEU A 87 3.39 -8.08 -1.34
C LEU A 87 4.05 -8.80 -2.51
N ASN A 88 4.11 -8.19 -3.69
CA ASN A 88 4.78 -8.76 -4.85
C ASN A 88 6.26 -9.01 -4.57
N ARG A 89 6.93 -8.09 -3.87
CA ARG A 89 8.32 -8.27 -3.43
C ARG A 89 8.48 -9.45 -2.48
N ILE A 90 7.57 -9.60 -1.51
CA ILE A 90 7.55 -10.73 -0.58
C ILE A 90 7.34 -12.06 -1.33
N MET A 91 6.41 -12.09 -2.29
CA MET A 91 6.11 -13.28 -3.09
C MET A 91 7.24 -13.65 -4.06
N ALA A 92 7.99 -12.66 -4.56
CA ALA A 92 9.11 -12.87 -5.46
C ALA A 92 10.41 -13.30 -4.74
N ASP A 93 10.52 -13.10 -3.43
CA ASP A 93 11.67 -13.51 -2.65
C ASP A 93 11.56 -15.01 -2.30
N PRO A 94 12.42 -15.89 -2.85
CA PRO A 94 12.35 -17.33 -2.58
C PRO A 94 12.78 -17.69 -1.14
N ASN A 95 13.50 -16.78 -0.46
CA ASN A 95 13.99 -17.00 0.90
C ASN A 95 13.04 -16.45 1.97
N HIS A 96 11.95 -15.77 1.56
CA HIS A 96 11.01 -15.21 2.51
C HIS A 96 10.26 -16.34 3.24
N PRO A 97 10.04 -16.28 4.57
CA PRO A 97 9.39 -17.36 5.33
C PRO A 97 8.02 -17.83 4.82
N ILE A 98 7.30 -16.98 4.08
CA ILE A 98 5.99 -17.29 3.49
C ILE A 98 6.14 -18.11 2.19
N THR A 99 7.17 -17.86 1.39
CA THR A 99 7.42 -18.48 0.08
C THR A 99 8.40 -19.64 0.17
N SER A 100 9.36 -19.56 1.08
CA SER A 100 10.21 -20.66 1.46
C SER A 100 9.30 -21.72 2.09
N CYS A 101 9.04 -22.81 1.37
CA CYS A 101 8.30 -23.97 1.84
C CYS A 101 9.09 -24.70 2.94
N GLN A 102 9.42 -23.99 4.01
CA GLN A 102 10.19 -24.53 5.11
C GLN A 102 9.39 -25.66 5.74
N PRO A 103 10.06 -26.77 6.09
CA PRO A 103 9.41 -27.88 6.75
C PRO A 103 8.75 -27.35 8.02
N ARG A 104 7.50 -27.75 8.22
CA ARG A 104 6.74 -27.38 9.41
C ARG A 104 7.57 -27.74 10.64
N ASN A 105 7.86 -26.76 11.49
CA ASN A 105 8.56 -27.01 12.76
C ASN A 105 7.69 -27.92 13.65
N LEU A 106 7.91 -29.23 13.55
CA LEU A 106 7.33 -30.24 14.42
C LEU A 106 8.15 -30.21 15.71
N ARG A 107 7.59 -29.67 16.79
CA ARG A 107 8.21 -29.77 18.12
C ARG A 107 8.16 -31.22 18.59
N LEU A 108 9.20 -31.99 18.24
CA LEU A 108 9.46 -33.29 18.84
C LEU A 108 9.63 -33.07 20.37
N ASN A 109 8.82 -33.73 21.19
CA ASN A 109 8.86 -33.75 22.67
C ASN A 109 8.30 -32.52 23.44
N ALA A 110 7.51 -31.63 22.82
CA ALA A 110 6.84 -30.56 23.59
C ALA A 110 5.65 -31.10 24.42
N ARG A 111 5.73 -30.99 25.75
CA ARG A 111 4.67 -31.41 26.71
C ARG A 111 3.40 -30.54 26.67
N PHE A 112 3.41 -29.41 25.97
CA PHE A 112 2.29 -28.49 25.91
C PHE A 112 1.83 -28.30 24.46
N PRO A 113 0.52 -28.44 24.18
CA PRO A 113 -0.02 -28.21 22.85
C PRO A 113 0.16 -26.73 22.48
N PHE A 114 0.67 -26.47 21.27
CA PHE A 114 0.70 -25.12 20.73
C PHE A 114 -0.73 -24.68 20.42
N GLN A 115 -1.30 -23.82 21.27
CA GLN A 115 -2.61 -23.24 21.05
C GLN A 115 -2.50 -22.06 20.08
N THR A 116 -2.68 -22.31 18.79
CA THR A 116 -3.03 -21.23 17.87
C THR A 116 -4.43 -20.74 18.25
N ARG A 117 -4.56 -19.48 18.69
CA ARG A 117 -5.89 -18.86 18.79
C ARG A 117 -6.55 -18.97 17.42
N LYS A 118 -7.75 -19.57 17.36
CA LYS A 118 -8.55 -19.54 16.13
C LYS A 118 -8.85 -18.07 15.84
N ALA A 119 -8.29 -17.56 14.75
CA ALA A 119 -8.57 -16.21 14.30
C ALA A 119 -10.08 -16.06 14.09
N ASN A 120 -10.63 -14.89 14.46
CA ASN A 120 -12.02 -14.57 14.18
C ASN A 120 -12.26 -14.70 12.67
N LYS A 121 -13.23 -15.53 12.28
CA LYS A 121 -13.58 -15.79 10.88
C LYS A 121 -14.46 -14.71 10.26
N ALA A 122 -14.76 -13.63 11.00
CA ALA A 122 -15.48 -12.49 10.45
C ALA A 122 -14.80 -12.02 9.16
N ALA A 123 -15.58 -11.91 8.09
CA ALA A 123 -15.05 -11.52 6.80
C ALA A 123 -14.54 -10.08 6.86
N TYR A 124 -13.24 -9.89 6.65
CA TYR A 124 -12.63 -8.57 6.55
C TYR A 124 -12.89 -7.97 5.16
N HIS A 125 -14.15 -7.58 4.91
CA HIS A 125 -14.65 -7.08 3.62
C HIS A 125 -13.82 -5.95 3.00
N ASN A 126 -13.15 -5.16 3.85
CA ASN A 126 -12.35 -3.99 3.45
C ASN A 126 -10.84 -4.19 3.60
N SER A 127 -10.37 -5.42 3.82
CA SER A 127 -8.93 -5.69 3.92
C SER A 127 -8.23 -5.58 2.57
N PHE A 128 -6.98 -5.12 2.61
CA PHE A 128 -6.09 -5.12 1.46
C PHE A 128 -5.97 -6.51 0.82
N LEU A 129 -5.79 -7.56 1.62
CA LEU A 129 -5.69 -8.94 1.12
C LEU A 129 -6.91 -9.36 0.32
N GLN A 130 -8.12 -9.06 0.80
CA GLN A 130 -9.33 -9.42 0.05
C GLN A 130 -9.49 -8.61 -1.24
N LYS A 131 -9.17 -7.31 -1.23
CA LYS A 131 -9.13 -6.49 -2.44
C LYS A 131 -8.12 -7.03 -3.45
N PHE A 132 -6.92 -7.35 -3.00
CA PHE A 132 -5.83 -7.88 -3.83
C PHE A 132 -6.19 -9.23 -4.43
N LEU A 133 -6.71 -10.17 -3.64
CA LEU A 133 -7.17 -11.47 -4.15
C LEU A 133 -8.32 -11.32 -5.17
N ARG A 134 -9.23 -10.36 -4.98
CA ARG A 134 -10.25 -10.04 -5.99
C ARG A 134 -9.64 -9.47 -7.26
N LYS A 135 -8.66 -8.57 -7.13
CA LYS A 135 -7.91 -8.00 -8.27
C LYS A 135 -7.20 -9.11 -9.04
N LEU A 136 -6.41 -9.95 -8.37
CA LEU A 136 -5.76 -11.12 -8.97
C LEU A 136 -6.74 -12.04 -9.69
N ARG A 137 -7.89 -12.36 -9.07
CA ARG A 137 -8.93 -13.18 -9.71
C ARG A 137 -9.47 -12.54 -10.98
N ASN A 138 -9.73 -11.23 -10.95
CA ASN A 138 -10.25 -10.50 -12.09
C ASN A 138 -9.20 -10.37 -13.20
N ASP A 139 -7.93 -10.15 -12.86
CA ASP A 139 -6.80 -10.07 -13.79
C ASP A 139 -6.48 -11.44 -14.40
N SER A 140 -6.59 -12.53 -13.62
CA SER A 140 -6.47 -13.90 -14.15
C SER A 140 -7.59 -14.23 -15.15
N ASN A 141 -8.80 -13.68 -14.95
CA ASN A 141 -9.91 -13.83 -15.88
C ASN A 141 -9.75 -12.94 -17.13
N SER A 142 -8.98 -11.84 -17.07
CA SER A 142 -8.86 -10.88 -18.16
C SER A 142 -7.71 -11.20 -19.14
N GLN A 143 -6.64 -11.90 -18.75
CA GLN A 143 -5.52 -12.09 -19.68
C GLN A 143 -4.65 -13.36 -19.61
N ASN A 144 -4.79 -14.32 -18.68
CA ASN A 144 -3.87 -15.49 -18.66
C ASN A 144 -4.39 -16.76 -17.96
N ALA A 145 -5.68 -17.08 -18.08
CA ALA A 145 -6.29 -18.25 -17.43
C ALA A 145 -5.85 -19.65 -17.94
N ARG A 146 -4.82 -19.76 -18.80
CA ARG A 146 -4.35 -21.06 -19.31
C ARG A 146 -2.93 -21.49 -18.92
N ALA A 147 -2.13 -20.64 -18.26
CA ALA A 147 -0.71 -20.95 -18.07
C ALA A 147 -0.27 -21.30 -16.63
N SER A 148 -1.07 -21.03 -15.59
CA SER A 148 -0.57 -21.13 -14.21
C SER A 148 -1.27 -22.19 -13.34
N LEU A 149 -2.11 -23.05 -13.92
CA LEU A 149 -2.64 -24.24 -13.24
C LEU A 149 -1.74 -25.48 -13.36
N TYR A 150 -0.60 -25.34 -14.03
CA TYR A 150 0.44 -26.36 -14.07
C TYR A 150 1.73 -25.76 -13.53
N LEU A 151 1.94 -25.87 -12.23
CA LEU A 151 3.26 -26.09 -11.61
C LEU A 151 3.01 -26.49 -10.14
N VAL A 152 2.85 -27.81 -10.00
CA VAL A 152 3.24 -28.72 -8.90
C VAL A 152 3.16 -28.20 -7.46
#